data_AF-A0A9D7XD59-F1
#
_entry.id   AF-A0A9D7XD59-F1
#
_cell.length_a   1.000
_cell.length_b   1.000
_cell.length_c   1.000
_cell.angle_alpha   90.00
_cell.angle_beta   90.00
_cell.angle_gamma   90.00
#
_symmetry.space_group_name_H-M   'P 1'
#
loop_
_entity.id
_entity.type
_entity.pdbx_description
1 polymer ?
#
loop_
_entity_poly.entity_id
_entity_poly.type
_entity_poly.pdbx_seq_one_letter_code
_entity_poly.pdbx_strand_id
1 'polypeptide(L)'
;MDSIGNQKWYHEFYDSIPSYELDNFLNLSFDAMGNIYACGNSFWVGNNGNNDDGIIAKFDGEGKILWYKRYDELKDAQLFWYITERKNEGMTLIGNSTSEQFTEPKYVRISFYIIDYDGNLKLIKNHPKTYQSGVRCF
;
A
#
# COMPACT_ATOMS: atom_id res chain seq x y z
N MET A 1 11.26 7.22 16.55
CA MET A 1 11.93 8.04 17.58
C MET A 1 12.01 7.25 18.88
N ASP A 2 12.97 7.53 19.75
CA ASP A 2 12.90 7.10 21.15
C ASP A 2 11.86 7.94 21.94
N SER A 3 11.68 7.65 23.23
CA SER A 3 10.67 8.32 24.07
C SER A 3 10.96 9.79 24.34
N ILE A 4 12.15 10.28 23.97
CA ILE A 4 12.55 11.69 24.10
C ILE A 4 12.71 12.37 22.74
N GLY A 5 12.35 11.69 21.64
CA GLY A 5 12.33 12.27 20.30
C GLY A 5 13.62 12.10 19.48
N ASN A 6 14.58 11.26 19.88
CA ASN A 6 15.75 11.00 19.04
C ASN A 6 15.44 9.98 17.94
N GLN A 7 15.99 10.19 16.74
CA GLN A 7 15.90 9.23 15.65
C GLN A 7 16.72 7.97 15.97
N LYS A 8 16.06 6.81 15.97
CA LYS A 8 16.74 5.50 16.08
C LYS A 8 17.17 4.95 14.73
N TRP A 9 16.29 5.05 13.74
CA TRP A 9 16.51 4.61 12.37
C TRP A 9 15.63 5.44 11.44
N TYR A 10 16.00 5.46 10.17
CA TYR A 10 15.29 6.13 9.09
C TYR A 10 15.61 5.40 7.78
N HIS A 11 14.61 5.28 6.91
CA HIS A 11 14.74 4.71 5.58
C HIS A 11 14.12 5.66 4.57
N GLU A 12 14.87 5.96 3.52
CA GLU A 12 14.36 6.60 2.32
C GLU A 12 13.99 5.53 1.30
N PHE A 13 12.76 5.56 0.80
CA PHE A 13 12.30 4.64 -0.26
C PHE A 13 12.49 5.23 -1.67
N TYR A 14 13.00 6.46 -1.79
CA TYR A 14 13.15 7.19 -3.06
C TYR A 14 14.32 6.70 -3.95
N ASP A 15 15.31 6.01 -3.38
CA ASP A 15 16.56 5.69 -4.09
C ASP A 15 16.46 4.50 -5.06
N SER A 16 15.35 3.77 -5.04
CA SER A 16 15.14 2.58 -5.88
C SER A 16 14.05 2.75 -6.95
N ILE A 17 13.44 3.92 -7.01
CA ILE A 17 12.36 4.25 -7.94
C ILE A 17 12.75 5.45 -8.82
N PRO A 18 12.25 5.55 -10.06
CA PRO A 18 12.53 6.71 -10.91
C PRO A 18 12.13 8.02 -10.22
N SER A 19 12.81 9.14 -10.55
CA SER A 19 12.60 10.46 -9.93
C SER A 19 11.18 11.04 -10.08
N TYR A 20 10.35 10.39 -10.88
CA TYR A 20 8.96 10.73 -11.12
C TYR A 20 8.00 9.78 -10.39
N GLU A 21 8.45 8.88 -9.52
CA GLU A 21 7.58 8.06 -8.67
C GLU A 21 7.79 8.41 -7.21
N LEU A 22 6.71 8.38 -6.43
CA LEU A 22 6.73 8.61 -5.00
C LEU A 22 5.97 7.51 -4.28
N ASP A 23 6.66 6.89 -3.33
CA ASP A 23 6.06 5.95 -2.38
C ASP A 23 5.47 6.72 -1.19
N ASN A 24 4.18 6.52 -0.95
CA ASN A 24 3.45 7.12 0.16
C ASN A 24 2.91 6.03 1.09
N PHE A 25 3.47 5.96 2.30
CA PHE A 25 2.99 5.06 3.35
C PHE A 25 1.89 5.72 4.16
N LEU A 26 0.73 5.04 4.24
CA LEU A 26 -0.51 5.57 4.79
C LEU A 26 -0.85 4.97 6.15
N ASN A 27 -0.38 3.75 6.42
CA ASN A 27 -0.68 3.05 7.66
C ASN A 27 0.42 2.04 8.02
N LEU A 28 0.47 1.67 9.31
CA LEU A 28 1.35 0.63 9.81
C LEU A 28 0.66 -0.26 10.84
N SER A 29 1.10 -1.52 10.91
CA SER A 29 0.69 -2.52 11.91
C SER A 29 1.86 -3.40 12.30
N PHE A 30 1.72 -4.13 13.40
CA PHE A 30 2.70 -5.10 13.88
C PHE A 30 2.16 -6.52 13.73
N ASP A 31 3.05 -7.49 13.56
CA ASP A 31 2.72 -8.91 13.78
C ASP A 31 3.06 -9.37 15.21
N ALA A 32 2.65 -10.58 15.58
CA ALA A 32 2.91 -11.15 16.89
C ALA A 32 4.40 -11.36 17.23
N MET A 33 5.30 -11.31 16.24
CA MET A 33 6.75 -11.39 16.43
C MET A 33 7.39 -10.01 16.58
N GLY A 34 6.60 -8.93 16.49
CA GLY A 34 7.08 -7.55 16.58
C GLY A 34 7.64 -7.00 15.27
N ASN A 35 7.43 -7.69 14.14
CA ASN A 35 7.76 -7.12 12.84
C ASN A 35 6.76 -6.01 12.49
N ILE A 36 7.25 -4.99 11.81
CA ILE A 36 6.48 -3.81 11.41
C ILE A 36 6.10 -3.96 9.94
N TYR A 37 4.84 -3.71 9.63
CA TYR A 37 4.32 -3.66 8.28
C TYR A 37 3.82 -2.25 8.00
N ALA A 38 4.33 -1.62 6.95
CA ALA A 38 3.85 -0.33 6.46
C ALA A 38 3.19 -0.54 5.09
N CYS A 39 1.98 -0.02 4.88
CA CYS A 39 1.29 -0.12 3.60
C CYS A 39 0.97 1.26 3.03
N GLY A 40 0.77 1.32 1.72
CA GLY A 40 0.40 2.55 1.05
C GLY A 40 0.29 2.37 -0.45
N ASN A 41 0.69 3.41 -1.19
CA ASN A 41 0.73 3.37 -2.65
C ASN A 41 2.00 4.03 -3.20
N SER A 42 2.43 3.57 -4.36
CA SER A 42 3.39 4.27 -5.23
C SER A 42 2.61 5.00 -6.30
N PHE A 43 2.96 6.25 -6.60
CA PHE A 43 2.28 7.04 -7.63
C PHE A 43 3.27 7.85 -8.46
N TRP A 44 2.89 8.13 -9.71
CA TRP A 44 3.69 8.95 -10.62
C TRP A 44 3.46 10.45 -10.38
N VAL A 45 4.53 11.22 -10.39
CA VAL A 45 4.55 12.68 -10.26
C VAL A 45 4.66 13.30 -11.66
N GLY A 46 3.48 13.56 -12.24
CA GLY A 46 3.32 14.37 -13.45
C GLY A 46 2.00 14.07 -14.19
N ASN A 47 1.81 14.66 -15.37
CA ASN A 47 0.53 14.62 -16.10
C ASN A 47 0.15 13.31 -16.83
N ASN A 48 0.99 12.27 -16.89
CA ASN A 48 0.83 11.17 -17.86
C ASN A 48 0.93 9.74 -17.31
N GLY A 49 1.10 9.53 -16.00
CA GLY A 49 1.14 8.19 -15.41
C GLY A 49 0.18 8.14 -14.25
N ASN A 50 -0.89 7.36 -14.35
CA ASN A 50 -1.97 7.39 -13.37
C ASN A 50 -2.31 5.97 -12.87
N ASN A 51 -1.29 5.19 -12.55
CA ASN A 51 -1.48 3.89 -11.90
C ASN A 51 -0.85 3.99 -10.51
N ASP A 52 -1.71 4.17 -9.51
CA ASP A 52 -1.30 4.05 -8.12
C ASP A 52 -1.16 2.55 -7.83
N ASP A 53 0.05 2.09 -7.55
CA ASP A 53 0.30 0.68 -7.23
C ASP A 53 0.37 0.49 -5.72
N GLY A 54 -0.24 -0.58 -5.21
CA GLY A 54 -0.21 -0.86 -3.78
C GLY A 54 1.21 -1.23 -3.36
N ILE A 55 1.71 -0.65 -2.28
CA ILE A 55 3.04 -1.00 -1.74
C ILE A 55 2.96 -1.47 -0.30
N ILE A 56 3.85 -2.39 0.07
CA ILE A 56 4.04 -2.84 1.44
C ILE A 56 5.53 -3.01 1.72
N ALA A 57 5.99 -2.47 2.84
CA ALA A 57 7.31 -2.74 3.40
C ALA A 57 7.17 -3.47 4.73
N LYS A 58 7.99 -4.51 4.93
CA LYS A 58 8.14 -5.20 6.20
C LYS A 58 9.52 -4.90 6.80
N PHE A 59 9.53 -4.59 8.08
CA PHE A 59 10.74 -4.37 8.88
C PHE A 59 10.73 -5.32 10.08
N ASP A 60 11.91 -5.64 10.60
CA ASP A 60 12.00 -6.24 11.94
C ASP A 60 11.74 -5.19 13.04
N GLY A 61 11.69 -5.62 14.30
CA GLY A 61 11.46 -4.74 15.44
C GLY A 61 12.58 -3.71 15.69
N GLU A 62 13.73 -3.86 15.04
CA GLU A 62 14.85 -2.92 15.09
C GLU A 62 14.84 -1.94 13.92
N GLY A 63 13.89 -2.08 13.00
CA GLY A 63 13.70 -1.23 11.84
C GLY A 63 14.49 -1.67 10.61
N LYS A 64 15.13 -2.83 10.58
CA LYS A 64 15.77 -3.33 9.36
C LYS A 64 14.71 -3.79 8.36
N ILE A 65 14.85 -3.39 7.09
CA ILE A 65 13.98 -3.87 6.01
C ILE A 65 14.18 -5.38 5.83
N LEU A 66 13.10 -6.14 6.02
CA LEU A 66 13.05 -7.57 5.73
C LEU A 66 12.64 -7.80 4.27
N TRP A 67 11.64 -7.06 3.79
CA TRP A 67 11.26 -7.04 2.39
C TRP A 67 10.44 -5.79 2.03
N TYR A 68 10.38 -5.48 0.75
CA TYR A 68 9.51 -4.48 0.14
C TYR A 68 8.84 -5.11 -1.09
N LYS A 69 7.56 -4.82 -1.29
CA LYS A 69 6.79 -5.32 -2.44
C LYS A 69 5.86 -4.25 -2.99
N ARG A 70 5.88 -4.13 -4.32
CA ARG A 70 4.88 -3.44 -5.13
C ARG A 70 3.89 -4.48 -5.65
N TYR A 71 2.62 -4.12 -5.67
CA TYR A 71 1.51 -4.94 -6.13
C TYR A 71 0.95 -4.25 -7.38
N ASP A 72 1.67 -4.40 -8.50
CA ASP A 72 1.38 -3.83 -9.82
C ASP A 72 0.78 -4.86 -10.80
N GLU A 73 0.78 -6.14 -10.42
CA GLU A 73 0.24 -7.25 -11.23
C GLU A 73 -1.30 -7.23 -11.34
N LEU A 74 -1.96 -6.37 -10.56
CA LEU A 74 -3.40 -6.27 -10.52
C LEU A 74 -3.85 -5.10 -11.41
N LYS A 75 -4.77 -5.35 -12.34
CA LYS A 75 -5.11 -4.40 -13.41
C LYS A 75 -5.73 -3.07 -12.97
N ASP A 76 -6.28 -3.01 -11.76
CA ASP A 76 -6.84 -1.79 -11.17
C ASP A 76 -5.74 -1.03 -10.40
N ALA A 77 -5.87 0.28 -10.15
CA ALA A 77 -4.95 0.95 -9.21
C ALA A 77 -5.23 0.48 -7.77
N GLN A 78 -4.25 -0.05 -7.03
CA GLN A 78 -4.42 -0.43 -5.63
C GLN A 78 -3.89 0.64 -4.69
N LEU A 79 -4.79 1.13 -3.84
CA LEU A 79 -4.39 1.92 -2.68
C LEU A 79 -4.63 1.09 -1.43
N PHE A 80 -3.60 0.89 -0.61
CA PHE A 80 -3.75 0.24 0.70
C PHE A 80 -3.83 1.29 1.81
N TRP A 81 -5.05 1.53 2.30
CA TRP A 81 -5.32 2.53 3.35
C TRP A 81 -5.04 2.02 4.75
N TYR A 82 -5.22 0.72 4.94
CA TYR A 82 -5.16 0.11 6.26
C TYR A 82 -4.58 -1.29 6.15
N ILE A 83 -3.74 -1.64 7.12
CA ILE A 83 -3.19 -2.98 7.27
C ILE A 83 -3.35 -3.41 8.73
N THR A 84 -3.69 -4.67 8.95
CA THR A 84 -3.76 -5.24 10.30
C THR A 84 -3.39 -6.71 10.29
N GLU A 85 -2.78 -7.18 11.37
CA GLU A 85 -2.46 -8.59 11.50
C GLU A 85 -3.74 -9.42 11.59
N ARG A 86 -3.79 -10.46 10.78
CA ARG A 86 -4.73 -11.56 10.95
C ARG A 86 -3.96 -12.70 11.60
N LYS A 87 -4.03 -12.79 12.93
CA LYS A 87 -3.19 -13.67 13.75
C LYS A 87 -3.05 -15.09 13.14
N ASN A 88 -1.80 -15.50 12.90
CA ASN A 88 -1.41 -16.78 12.28
C ASN A 88 -1.80 -16.98 10.81
N GLU A 89 -2.35 -15.97 10.14
CA GLU A 89 -2.82 -16.04 8.76
C GLU A 89 -2.23 -14.93 7.87
N GLY A 90 -1.33 -14.10 8.41
CA GLY A 90 -0.67 -13.00 7.71
C GLY A 90 -1.32 -11.66 7.98
N MET A 91 -1.55 -10.85 6.94
CA MET A 91 -2.09 -9.49 7.06
C MET A 91 -3.38 -9.34 6.26
N THR A 92 -4.34 -8.62 6.85
CA THR A 92 -5.52 -8.10 6.13
C THR A 92 -5.26 -6.65 5.73
N LEU A 93 -5.57 -6.32 4.48
CA LEU A 93 -5.55 -4.94 4.00
C LEU A 93 -6.93 -4.49 3.55
N ILE A 94 -7.22 -3.21 3.77
CA ILE A 94 -8.37 -2.53 3.19
C ILE A 94 -7.84 -1.46 2.26
N GLY A 95 -8.37 -1.49 1.04
CA GLY A 95 -7.96 -0.60 -0.02
C GLY A 95 -9.10 -0.26 -0.95
N ASN A 96 -8.77 0.46 -2.01
CA ASN A 96 -9.64 0.54 -3.17
C ASN A 96 -8.93 0.10 -4.44
N SER A 97 -9.73 -0.37 -5.39
CA SER A 97 -9.41 -0.52 -6.80
C SER A 97 -10.07 0.61 -7.58
N THR A 98 -9.36 1.27 -8.49
CA THR A 98 -9.96 2.17 -9.48
C THR A 98 -9.87 1.59 -10.87
N SER A 99 -10.96 1.69 -11.65
CA SER A 99 -11.05 1.07 -12.99
C SER A 99 -9.92 1.50 -13.92
N GLU A 100 -9.44 0.52 -14.69
CA GLU A 100 -8.17 0.40 -15.44
C GLU A 100 -7.64 1.61 -16.23
N GLN A 101 -8.44 2.62 -16.53
CA GLN A 101 -7.95 3.87 -17.08
C GLN A 101 -8.84 4.97 -16.54
N PHE A 102 -8.24 6.10 -16.19
CA PHE A 102 -8.96 7.31 -15.81
C PHE A 102 -9.71 7.95 -17.00
N THR A 103 -10.34 7.14 -17.86
CA THR A 103 -11.40 7.53 -18.77
C THR A 103 -12.65 7.83 -17.96
N GLU A 104 -13.21 9.03 -18.15
CA GLU A 104 -14.41 9.42 -17.42
C GLU A 104 -15.64 8.62 -17.90
N PRO A 105 -16.53 8.20 -16.98
CA PRO A 105 -16.48 8.39 -15.54
C PRO A 105 -15.60 7.37 -14.79
N LYS A 106 -14.83 7.85 -13.81
CA LYS A 106 -13.97 7.03 -12.93
C LYS A 106 -14.80 6.26 -11.90
N TYR A 107 -14.48 4.98 -11.69
CA TYR A 107 -15.13 4.14 -10.68
C TYR A 107 -14.15 3.63 -9.63
N VAL A 108 -14.56 3.71 -8.37
CA VAL A 108 -13.85 3.21 -7.19
C VAL A 108 -14.60 2.02 -6.63
N ARG A 109 -13.85 1.00 -6.20
CA ARG A 109 -14.38 -0.16 -5.49
C ARG A 109 -13.57 -0.40 -4.24
N ILE A 110 -14.24 -0.62 -3.12
CA ILE A 110 -13.56 -1.04 -1.89
C ILE A 110 -13.17 -2.50 -2.05
N SER A 111 -11.92 -2.82 -1.71
CA SER A 111 -11.34 -4.15 -1.84
C SER A 111 -10.65 -4.54 -0.54
N PHE A 112 -10.83 -5.80 -0.16
CA PHE A 112 -10.14 -6.44 0.93
C PHE A 112 -9.08 -7.38 0.38
N TYR A 113 -7.89 -7.36 0.95
CA TYR A 113 -6.78 -8.21 0.55
C TYR A 113 -6.28 -9.01 1.74
N ILE A 114 -5.83 -10.23 1.48
CA ILE A 114 -5.11 -11.04 2.46
C ILE A 114 -3.77 -11.40 1.86
N ILE A 115 -2.70 -11.10 2.58
CA ILE A 115 -1.34 -11.54 2.25
C ILE A 115 -0.82 -12.47 3.34
N ASP A 116 0.08 -13.39 3.01
CA ASP A 116 0.87 -14.08 4.03
C ASP A 116 1.98 -13.18 4.59
N TYR A 117 2.71 -13.67 5.61
CA TYR A 117 3.79 -12.91 6.24
C TYR A 117 4.99 -12.65 5.32
N ASP A 118 5.10 -13.38 4.22
CA ASP A 118 6.10 -13.19 3.17
C ASP A 118 5.61 -12.21 2.09
N GLY A 119 4.42 -11.63 2.25
CA GLY A 119 3.84 -10.65 1.33
C GLY A 119 3.32 -11.27 0.04
N ASN A 120 2.92 -12.53 0.04
CA ASN A 120 2.26 -13.13 -1.12
C ASN A 120 0.74 -12.99 -0.97
N LEU A 121 0.09 -12.49 -2.03
CA LEU A 121 -1.35 -12.33 -2.06
C LEU A 121 -2.06 -13.69 -2.02
N LYS A 122 -2.97 -13.87 -1.07
CA LYS A 122 -3.78 -15.08 -0.88
C LYS A 122 -5.22 -14.90 -1.31
N LEU A 123 -5.78 -13.71 -1.11
CA LEU A 123 -7.18 -13.43 -1.40
C LEU A 123 -7.37 -11.97 -1.78
N ILE A 124 -8.26 -11.75 -2.75
CA ILE A 124 -8.89 -10.45 -3.00
C ILE A 124 -10.40 -10.63 -2.88
N LYS A 125 -11.04 -9.81 -2.06
CA LYS A 125 -12.50 -9.73 -1.99
C LYS A 125 -12.95 -8.31 -2.30
N ASN A 126 -13.68 -8.20 -3.39
CA ASN A 126 -14.18 -6.95 -3.91
C ASN A 126 -15.59 -6.66 -3.39
N HIS A 127 -15.87 -5.41 -3.02
CA HIS A 127 -17.23 -4.96 -2.80
C HIS A 127 -18.02 -5.08 -4.12
N PRO A 128 -19.26 -5.62 -4.12
CA PRO A 128 -19.98 -5.92 -5.36
C PRO A 128 -20.38 -4.68 -6.16
N LYS A 129 -20.47 -3.52 -5.51
CA LYS A 129 -20.75 -2.24 -6.15
C LYS A 129 -19.48 -1.43 -6.35
N THR A 130 -19.40 -0.79 -7.50
CA THR A 130 -18.52 0.35 -7.77
C THR A 130 -19.25 1.66 -7.49
N TYR A 131 -18.48 2.70 -7.20
CA TYR A 131 -18.99 4.04 -6.96
C TYR A 131 -18.26 4.99 -7.91
N GLN A 132 -19.01 5.87 -8.58
CA GLN A 132 -18.39 6.90 -9.39
C GLN A 132 -17.61 7.86 -8.47
N SER A 133 -16.31 8.02 -8.68
CA SER A 133 -15.58 9.07 -7.96
C SER A 133 -15.86 10.42 -8.61
N GLY A 134 -15.99 11.46 -7.80
CA GLY A 134 -15.97 12.83 -8.30
C GLY A 134 -14.66 13.15 -9.00
N VAL A 135 -14.69 14.16 -9.87
CA VAL A 135 -13.47 14.76 -10.43
C VAL A 135 -12.67 15.32 -9.25
N ARG A 136 -11.38 14.98 -9.14
CA ARG A 136 -10.48 15.71 -8.22
C ARG A 136 -10.45 17.15 -8.70
N CYS A 137 -11.13 18.06 -8.02
CA CYS A 137 -10.87 19.49 -8.19
C CYS A 137 -9.53 19.78 -7.51
N PHE A 138 -8.53 20.17 -8.30
CA PHE A 138 -7.28 20.75 -7.81
C PHE A 138 -7.43 22.26 -7.65
#